data_AF-A0A967SXP3-F1
#
_entry.id   AF-A0A967SXP3-F1
#
_cell.length_a   1.000
_cell.length_b   1.000
_cell.length_c   1.000
_cell.angle_alpha   90.00
_cell.angle_beta   90.00
_cell.angle_gamma   90.00
#
_symmetry.space_group_name_H-M   'P 1'
#
loop_
_entity.id
_entity.type
_entity.pdbx_description
1 polymer ?
#
loop_
_entity_poly.entity_id
_entity_poly.type
_entity_poly.pdbx_seq_one_letter_code
_entity_poly.pdbx_strand_id
1 'polypeptide(L)' 'MNRIYYSMFYAVLALLVPSESAFSRHGQVKGFFNREFIKTGVFAKDLGKLFNTVFEYRQKF' A
#
# COMPACT_ATOMS: atom_id res chain seq x y z
N MET A 1 -8.94 -7.58 10.99
CA MET A 1 -7.87 -6.84 10.29
C MET A 1 -7.62 -7.29 8.85
N ASN A 2 -7.66 -8.59 8.54
CA ASN A 2 -7.42 -9.06 7.16
C ASN A 2 -8.29 -8.37 6.10
N ARG A 3 -9.62 -8.22 6.30
CA ARG A 3 -10.48 -7.58 5.31
C ARG A 3 -10.07 -6.14 4.98
N ILE A 4 -9.81 -5.31 6.01
CA ILE A 4 -9.37 -3.92 5.83
C ILE A 4 -8.03 -3.87 5.09
N TYR A 5 -7.09 -4.74 5.47
CA TYR A 5 -5.81 -4.84 4.78
C TYR A 5 -5.98 -5.18 3.30
N TYR A 6 -6.73 -6.23 2.98
CA TYR A 6 -6.91 -6.65 1.59
C TYR A 6 -7.69 -5.61 0.78
N SER A 7 -8.69 -4.93 1.36
CA SER A 7 -9.37 -3.81 0.69
C SER A 7 -8.39 -2.69 0.29
N MET A 8 -7.53 -2.25 1.22
CA MET A 8 -6.52 -1.24 0.92
C MET A 8 -5.46 -1.77 -0.06
N PHE A 9 -5.05 -3.02 0.09
CA PHE A 9 -4.06 -3.66 -0.77
C PHE A 9 -4.53 -3.73 -2.23
N TYR A 10 -5.79 -4.10 -2.48
CA TYR A 10 -6.35 -4.12 -3.83
C TYR A 10 -6.56 -2.72 -4.40
N ALA A 11 -6.93 -1.73 -3.57
CA ALA A 11 -7.01 -0.34 -4.00
C ALA A 11 -5.62 0.18 -4.44
N VAL A 12 -4.58 -0.10 -3.65
CA VAL A 12 -3.20 0.24 -4.00
C VAL A 12 -2.76 -0.53 -5.24
N LEU A 13 -3.07 -1.83 -5.37
CA LEU A 13 -2.76 -2.59 -6.59
C LEU A 13 -3.40 -1.97 -7.84
N ALA A 14 -4.66 -1.55 -7.77
CA ALA A 14 -5.35 -0.90 -8.89
C ALA A 14 -4.67 0.41 -9.30
N LEU A 15 -4.15 1.19 -8.34
CA LEU A 15 -3.37 2.41 -8.60
C LEU A 15 -2.03 2.12 -9.30
N LEU A 16 -1.53 0.89 -9.20
CA LEU A 16 -0.24 0.45 -9.76
C LEU A 16 -0.37 -0.19 -11.13
N VAL A 17 -1.59 -0.53 -11.57
CA VAL A 17 -1.83 -1.10 -12.90
C VAL A 17 -1.27 -0.21 -14.03
N PRO A 18 -1.46 1.13 -14.01
CA PRO A 18 -0.95 1.99 -15.08
C PRO A 18 0.58 2.10 -15.12
N SER A 19 1.28 1.75 -14.02
CA SER A 19 2.75 1.82 -13.98
C SER A 19 3.43 0.55 -14.49
N GLU A 20 2.68 -0.37 -15.11
CA GLU A 20 3.11 -1.70 -15.61
C GLU A 20 3.91 -2.53 -14.59
N SER A 21 3.81 -2.18 -13.32
CA SER A 21 4.66 -2.72 -12.26
C SER A 21 3.93 -3.87 -11.59
N ALA A 22 4.26 -5.10 -11.98
CA ALA A 22 3.72 -6.30 -11.34
C ALA A 22 4.47 -6.60 -10.04
N PHE A 23 3.82 -6.36 -8.90
CA PHE A 23 4.39 -6.68 -7.59
C PHE A 23 3.87 -8.02 -7.06
N SER A 24 4.75 -9.01 -6.97
CA SER A 24 4.43 -10.33 -6.43
C SER A 24 4.51 -10.42 -4.89
N ARG A 25 5.06 -9.39 -4.23
CA ARG A 25 5.23 -9.38 -2.76
C ARG A 25 4.55 -8.16 -2.15
N HIS A 26 3.79 -8.38 -1.08
CA HIS A 26 3.10 -7.33 -0.35
C HIS A 26 4.02 -6.19 0.13
N GLY A 27 5.24 -6.52 0.56
CA GLY A 27 6.24 -5.52 0.97
C GLY A 27 6.68 -4.60 -0.18
N GLN A 28 6.72 -5.11 -1.42
CA GLN A 28 7.05 -4.31 -2.59
C GLN A 28 5.93 -3.32 -2.92
N VAL A 29 4.67 -3.76 -2.85
CA VAL A 29 3.49 -2.88 -3.02
C VAL A 29 3.52 -1.74 -2.00
N LYS A 30 3.79 -2.04 -0.73
CA LYS A 30 3.94 -1.03 0.33
C LYS A 30 5.10 -0.07 0.07
N GLY A 31 6.26 -0.58 -0.31
CA GLY A 31 7.44 0.26 -0.59
C GLY A 31 7.19 1.20 -1.76
N PHE A 32 6.65 0.67 -2.86
CA PHE A 32 6.34 1.46 -4.04
C PHE A 32 5.26 2.50 -3.77
N PHE A 33 4.17 2.15 -3.09
CA PHE A 33 3.14 3.11 -2.70
C PHE A 33 3.71 4.28 -1.90
N ASN A 34 4.52 3.99 -0.87
CA ASN A 34 5.14 5.06 -0.09
C ASN A 34 6.10 5.92 -0.94
N ARG A 35 6.84 5.32 -1.88
CA ARG A 35 7.81 6.04 -2.71
C ARG A 35 7.14 6.92 -3.76
N GLU A 36 6.20 6.39 -4.53
CA GLU A 36 5.64 7.05 -5.71
C GLU A 36 4.42 7.92 -5.40
N PHE A 37 3.74 7.70 -4.27
CA PHE A 37 2.48 8.36 -3.97
C PHE A 37 2.51 9.19 -2.69
N ILE A 38 3.26 8.76 -1.67
CA ILE A 38 3.36 9.50 -0.40
C ILE A 38 4.52 10.49 -0.43
N LYS A 39 5.72 10.07 -0.86
CA LYS A 39 6.90 10.96 -0.91
C LYS A 39 6.80 12.04 -1.99
N THR A 40 6.09 11.75 -3.07
CA THR A 40 5.80 12.70 -4.17
C THR A 40 4.68 13.68 -3.84
N GLY A 41 3.96 13.46 -2.73
CA GLY A 41 2.87 14.33 -2.28
C GLY A 41 1.53 14.13 -2.99
N VAL A 42 1.38 13.10 -3.82
CA VAL A 42 0.11 12.78 -4.50
C VAL A 42 -0.97 12.43 -3.48
N PHE A 43 -0.61 11.74 -2.40
CA PHE A 43 -1.49 11.46 -1.27
C PHE A 43 -0.91 11.98 0.04
N ALA A 44 -1.80 12.28 0.98
CA ALA A 44 -1.43 12.74 2.32
C ALA A 44 -0.59 11.69 3.08
N LYS A 45 0.37 12.16 3.87
CA LYS A 45 1.26 11.29 4.68
C LYS A 45 0.49 10.36 5.62
N ASP A 46 -0.67 10.79 6.11
CA ASP A 46 -1.47 9.98 7.04
C ASP A 46 -2.10 8.75 6.38
N LEU A 47 -2.36 8.78 5.07
CA LEU A 47 -2.75 7.58 4.31
C LEU A 47 -1.61 6.56 4.25
N GLY A 48 -0.37 7.03 4.06
CA GLY A 48 0.83 6.19 4.11
C GLY A 48 1.02 5.53 5.48
N LYS A 49 0.85 6.31 6.56
CA LYS A 49 0.90 5.78 7.93
C LYS A 49 -0.18 4.73 8.16
N LEU A 50 -1.44 5.01 7.79
CA LEU A 50 -2.55 4.07 7.93
C LEU A 50 -2.28 2.76 7.20
N PHE A 51 -1.81 2.83 5.94
CA PHE A 51 -1.50 1.63 5.17
C PHE A 51 -0.39 0.80 5.81
N ASN A 52 0.66 1.47 6.34
CA ASN A 52 1.75 0.81 7.05
C ASN A 52 1.26 0.12 8.33
N THR A 53 0.41 0.79 9.11
CA THR A 53 -0.19 0.25 10.33
C THR A 53 -1.04 -0.98 10.05
N VAL A 54 -1.93 -0.92 9.05
CA VAL A 54 -2.79 -2.04 8.69
C VAL A 54 -1.96 -3.23 8.14
N PHE A 55 -0.90 -2.96 7.39
CA PHE A 55 0.06 -3.98 6.95
C PHE A 55 0.73 -4.68 8.15
N GLU A 56 1.19 -3.93 9.15
CA GLU A 56 1.81 -4.48 10.37
C GLU A 56 0.83 -5.32 11.19
N TYR A 57 -0.41 -4.85 11.34
CA TYR A 57 -1.46 -5.62 12.01
C TYR A 57 -1.71 -6.97 11.33
N ARG A 58 -1.65 -7.05 9.99
CA ARG A 58 -1.75 -8.34 9.27
C ARG A 58 -0.55 -9.27 9.47
N GLN A 59 0.63 -8.75 9.83
CA GLN A 59 1.79 -9.60 10.12
C GLN A 59 1.74 -10.18 11.53
N LYS A 60 1.15 -9.44 12.48
CA LYS A 60 1.07 -9.84 13.90
C LYS A 60 -0.08 -10.80 14.23
N PHE A 61 -1.12 -10.84 13.41
CA PHE A 61 -2.36 -11.60 13.63
C PHE A 61 -2.76 -12.32 12.34
#